data_AF-I4VQM3-F1
#
_entry.id   AF-I4VQM3-F1
#
_cell.length_a   1.000
_cell.length_b   1.000
_cell.length_c   1.000
_cell.angle_alpha   90.00
_cell.angle_beta   90.00
_cell.angle_gamma   90.00
#
_symmetry.space_group_name_H-M   'P 1'
#
loop_
_entity.id
_entity.type
_entity.pdbx_description
1 polymer ?
#
loop_
_entity_poly.entity_id
_entity_poly.type
_entity_poly.pdbx_seq_one_letter_code
_entity_poly.pdbx_strand_id
1 'polypeptide(L)'
;GIDQSIPYGRKWAPVLFASQIPVLALPGFKYQWFTGAELGVAMQFGGGSSRLGFSANLGANGQFFLGTDVTEFAVGVNLFAVVALVLLVRSNISFKADGLAAA
;
A
#
# COMPACT_ATOMS: atom_id res chain seq x y z
N GLY A 1 13.03 12.11 -27.09
CA GLY A 1 11.58 12.12 -27.37
C GLY A 1 10.86 11.71 -26.12
N ILE A 2 9.81 12.44 -25.72
CA ILE A 2 8.95 12.02 -24.62
C ILE A 2 8.10 10.89 -25.17
N ASP A 3 8.38 9.68 -24.71
CA ASP A 3 7.68 8.46 -25.09
C ASP A 3 6.22 8.55 -24.60
N GLN A 4 5.30 8.93 -25.51
CA GLN A 4 3.87 9.12 -25.23
C GLN A 4 3.08 7.79 -25.14
N SER A 5 3.75 6.65 -25.33
CA SER A 5 3.12 5.33 -25.45
C SER A 5 2.64 4.71 -24.12
N ILE A 6 3.06 5.24 -22.97
CA ILE A 6 2.66 4.74 -21.65
C ILE A 6 2.05 5.89 -20.84
N PRO A 7 0.75 5.82 -20.46
CA PRO A 7 0.12 6.83 -19.62
C PRO A 7 0.97 7.09 -18.38
N TYR A 8 1.26 8.36 -18.08
CA TYR A 8 2.14 8.75 -16.96
C TYR A 8 1.73 8.10 -15.62
N GLY A 9 0.43 7.90 -15.39
CA GLY A 9 -0.09 7.22 -14.20
C GLY A 9 0.39 5.77 -14.04
N ARG A 10 0.66 5.06 -15.14
CA ARG A 10 1.10 3.66 -15.11
C ARG A 10 2.55 3.50 -14.59
N LYS A 11 3.37 4.55 -14.71
CA LYS A 11 4.74 4.58 -14.19
C LYS A 11 4.76 4.72 -12.67
N TRP A 12 3.81 5.48 -12.09
CA TRP A 12 3.75 5.75 -10.65
C TRP A 12 2.81 4.83 -9.86
N ALA A 13 1.86 4.18 -10.54
CA ALA A 13 0.92 3.27 -9.89
C ALA A 13 1.57 2.18 -9.02
N PRO A 14 2.73 1.56 -9.38
CA PRO A 14 3.38 0.60 -8.49
C PRO A 14 3.89 1.26 -7.20
N VAL A 15 4.44 2.47 -7.29
CA VAL A 15 4.90 3.22 -6.12
C VAL A 15 3.72 3.60 -5.22
N LEU A 16 2.61 4.01 -5.81
CA LEU A 16 1.39 4.35 -5.09
C LEU A 16 0.81 3.14 -4.34
N PHE A 17 0.70 1.97 -4.97
CA PHE A 17 0.22 0.78 -4.26
C PHE A 17 1.24 0.27 -3.24
N ALA A 18 2.53 0.31 -3.55
CA ALA A 18 3.56 -0.11 -2.60
C ALA A 18 3.55 0.72 -1.31
N SER A 19 3.30 2.02 -1.41
CA SER A 19 3.21 2.90 -0.23
C SER A 19 1.91 2.73 0.56
N GLN A 20 0.87 2.11 -0.01
CA GLN A 20 -0.34 1.74 0.74
C GLN A 20 -0.21 0.41 1.49
N ILE A 21 0.86 -0.37 1.25
CA ILE A 21 1.05 -1.68 1.90
C ILE A 21 1.26 -1.55 3.41
N PRO A 22 2.26 -0.81 3.91
CA PRO A 22 2.53 -0.79 5.34
C PRO A 22 1.48 0.02 6.09
N VAL A 23 0.91 -0.59 7.14
CA VAL A 23 0.13 0.10 8.17
C VAL A 23 0.96 0.10 9.43
N LEU A 24 1.43 1.27 9.86
CA LEU A 24 2.36 1.39 10.97
C LEU A 24 1.77 2.34 12.03
N ALA A 25 1.80 1.88 13.27
CA ALA A 25 1.72 2.74 14.44
C ALA A 25 2.94 2.39 15.30
N LEU A 26 3.79 3.36 15.57
CA LEU A 26 4.93 3.24 16.47
C LEU A 26 4.76 4.32 17.53
N PRO A 27 5.31 4.15 18.74
CA PRO A 27 5.35 5.24 19.71
C PRO A 27 5.94 6.49 19.06
N GLY A 28 5.16 7.58 18.98
CA GLY A 28 5.59 8.80 18.30
C GLY A 28 5.19 8.96 16.83
N PHE A 29 4.69 7.92 16.16
CA PHE A 29 4.50 7.91 14.69
C PHE A 29 3.31 7.05 14.25
N LYS A 30 2.47 7.57 13.35
CA LYS A 30 1.44 6.78 12.67
C LYS A 30 1.49 7.02 11.17
N TYR A 31 1.45 5.94 10.40
CA TYR A 31 1.40 5.92 8.95
C TYR A 31 0.37 4.90 8.50
N GLN A 32 -0.70 5.39 7.89
CA GLN A 32 -1.70 4.55 7.26
C GLN A 32 -2.38 5.37 6.19
N TRP A 33 -2.47 4.84 4.98
CA TRP A 33 -3.32 5.44 3.96
C TRP A 33 -3.71 4.40 2.91
N PHE A 34 -4.84 4.62 2.26
CA PHE A 34 -5.32 3.79 1.18
C PHE A 34 -6.27 4.58 0.28
N THR A 35 -6.44 4.09 -0.95
CA THR A 35 -7.41 4.62 -1.90
C THR A 35 -8.22 3.49 -2.54
N GLY A 36 -9.53 3.68 -2.65
CA GLY A 36 -10.46 2.70 -3.20
C GLY A 36 -10.89 1.67 -2.16
N ALA A 37 -9.96 0.82 -1.72
CA ALA A 37 -10.25 -0.25 -0.77
C ALA A 37 -9.04 -0.57 0.13
N GLU A 38 -9.36 -1.09 1.32
CA GLU A 38 -8.41 -1.63 2.27
C GLU A 38 -8.92 -2.98 2.78
N LEU A 39 -8.05 -3.98 2.77
CA LEU A 39 -8.22 -5.20 3.54
C LEU A 39 -7.00 -5.34 4.43
N GLY A 40 -7.09 -4.77 5.63
CA GLY A 40 -5.99 -4.66 6.57
C GLY A 40 -5.90 -5.85 7.50
N VAL A 41 -4.68 -6.34 7.71
CA VAL A 41 -4.34 -7.23 8.81
C VAL A 41 -3.24 -6.56 9.60
N ALA A 42 -3.44 -6.35 10.90
CA ALA A 42 -2.47 -5.68 11.75
C ALA A 42 -2.31 -6.39 13.09
N MET A 43 -1.08 -6.50 13.56
CA MET A 43 -0.77 -6.97 14.91
C MET A 43 -0.45 -5.76 15.78
N GLN A 44 -1.18 -5.61 16.88
CA GLN A 44 -1.00 -4.57 17.88
C GLN A 44 -0.32 -5.17 19.11
N PHE A 45 0.64 -4.45 19.66
CA PHE A 45 1.43 -4.81 20.83
C PHE A 45 1.33 -3.67 21.84
N GLY A 46 0.93 -3.99 23.07
CA GLY A 46 0.78 -3.00 24.14
C GLY A 46 0.15 -3.60 25.39
N GLY A 47 0.49 -3.02 26.55
CA GLY A 47 -0.13 -3.37 27.83
C GLY A 47 0.03 -4.85 28.25
N GLY A 48 1.09 -5.54 27.80
CA GLY A 48 1.35 -6.94 28.14
C GLY A 48 0.60 -7.98 27.28
N SER A 49 -0.06 -7.56 26.19
CA SER A 49 -0.74 -8.48 25.27
C SER A 49 -0.46 -8.14 23.81
N SER A 50 -0.60 -9.14 22.94
CA SER A 50 -0.63 -8.97 21.48
C SER A 50 -2.05 -9.23 20.98
N ARG A 51 -2.54 -8.39 20.07
CA ARG A 51 -3.87 -8.50 19.46
C ARG A 51 -3.73 -8.52 17.94
N LEU A 52 -4.44 -9.43 17.30
CA LEU A 52 -4.58 -9.46 15.84
C LEU A 52 -5.88 -8.74 15.46
N GLY A 53 -5.77 -7.73 14.62
CA GLY A 53 -6.88 -6.95 14.09
C GLY A 53 -7.06 -7.17 12.59
N PHE A 54 -8.32 -7.16 12.17
CA PHE A 54 -8.72 -7.21 10.77
C PHE A 54 -9.58 -5.98 10.46
N SER A 55 -9.35 -5.37 9.30
CA SER A 55 -10.10 -4.21 8.83
C SER A 55 -10.50 -4.39 7.37
N ALA A 56 -11.70 -3.91 7.04
CA ALA A 56 -12.18 -3.85 5.67
C ALA A 56 -12.82 -2.48 5.46
N ASN A 57 -12.22 -1.66 4.58
CA ASN A 57 -12.69 -0.30 4.31
C ASN A 57 -12.85 -0.08 2.81
N LEU A 58 -13.84 0.74 2.45
CA LEU A 58 -14.05 1.22 1.08
C LEU A 58 -14.05 2.75 1.12
N GLY A 59 -13.38 3.37 0.16
CA GLY A 59 -13.18 4.82 0.10
C GLY A 59 -11.70 5.20 0.11
N ALA A 60 -11.37 6.35 0.69
CA ALA A 60 -9.99 6.80 0.80
C ALA A 60 -9.74 7.33 2.22
N ASN A 61 -8.57 7.01 2.75
CA ASN A 61 -8.11 7.51 4.04
C ASN A 61 -6.63 7.82 3.96
N GLY A 62 -6.20 8.83 4.71
CA GLY A 62 -4.79 9.14 4.92
C GLY A 62 -4.59 9.66 6.33
N GLN A 63 -3.75 8.98 7.09
CA GLN A 63 -3.39 9.33 8.45
C GLN A 63 -1.88 9.28 8.59
N PHE A 64 -1.32 10.48 8.81
CA PHE A 64 0.09 10.69 9.05
C PHE A 64 0.19 11.52 10.31
N PHE A 65 0.85 10.97 11.32
CA PHE A 65 0.95 11.63 12.61
C PHE A 65 2.36 11.45 13.17
N LEU A 66 2.89 12.53 13.74
CA LEU A 66 4.13 12.58 14.49
C LEU A 66 3.84 13.28 15.81
N GLY A 67 4.02 12.60 16.93
CA GLY A 67 3.70 13.14 18.26
C GLY A 67 3.49 12.06 19.32
N THR A 68 3.40 12.47 20.58
CA THR A 68 3.36 11.56 21.74
C THR A 68 2.03 10.84 21.94
N ASP A 69 1.00 11.16 21.16
CA ASP A 69 -0.35 10.60 21.32
C ASP A 69 -0.47 9.16 20.80
N VAL A 70 0.50 8.70 20.01
CA VAL A 70 0.59 7.29 19.61
C VAL A 70 1.46 6.59 20.64
N THR A 71 0.81 5.81 21.50
CA THR A 71 1.47 5.01 22.55
C THR A 71 1.50 3.52 22.20
N GLU A 72 0.77 3.13 21.16
CA GLU A 72 0.60 1.75 20.72
C GLU A 72 1.58 1.40 19.61
N PHE A 73 2.12 0.18 19.66
CA PHE A 73 2.93 -0.36 18.58
C PHE A 73 2.06 -1.30 17.74
N ALA A 74 1.83 -0.98 16.47
CA ALA A 74 1.08 -1.79 15.53
C ALA A 74 1.82 -1.90 14.20
N VAL A 75 1.89 -3.12 13.67
CA VAL A 75 2.42 -3.38 12.33
C VAL A 75 1.40 -4.20 11.56
N GLY A 76 1.04 -3.72 10.39
CA GLY A 76 0.06 -4.36 9.53
C GLY A 76 0.32 -4.14 8.05
N VAL A 77 -0.51 -4.80 7.26
CA VAL A 77 -0.45 -4.79 5.80
C VAL A 77 -1.83 -4.60 5.20
N ASN A 78 -1.94 -3.73 4.19
CA ASN A 78 -3.12 -3.65 3.33
C ASN A 78 -3.01 -4.70 2.21
N LEU A 79 -3.73 -5.81 2.35
CA LEU A 79 -3.75 -6.91 1.39
C LEU A 79 -4.28 -6.49 0.03
N PHE A 80 -5.22 -5.54 -0.02
CA PHE A 80 -5.73 -5.03 -1.29
C PHE A 80 -4.61 -4.35 -2.10
N ALA A 81 -3.80 -3.52 -1.44
CA ALA A 81 -2.67 -2.84 -2.06
C ALA A 81 -1.59 -3.84 -2.54
N VAL A 82 -1.35 -4.92 -1.78
CA VAL A 82 -0.45 -6.00 -2.19
C VAL A 82 -0.94 -6.67 -3.48
N VAL A 83 -2.21 -7.07 -3.53
CA VAL A 83 -2.80 -7.73 -4.71
C VAL A 83 -2.77 -6.78 -5.92
N ALA A 84 -3.16 -5.53 -5.73
CA ALA A 84 -3.14 -4.52 -6.79
C ALA A 84 -1.72 -4.29 -7.34
N LEU A 85 -0.72 -4.20 -6.46
CA LEU A 85 0.68 -4.08 -6.86
C LEU A 85 1.15 -5.29 -7.68
N VAL A 86 0.86 -6.50 -7.21
CA VAL A 86 1.25 -7.74 -7.90
C VAL A 86 0.61 -7.80 -9.29
N LEU A 87 -0.69 -7.55 -9.41
CA LEU A 87 -1.39 -7.54 -10.70
C LEU A 87 -0.83 -6.48 -11.65
N LEU A 88 -0.55 -5.28 -11.12
CA LEU A 88 -0.01 -4.18 -11.90
C LEU A 88 1.40 -4.51 -12.44
N VAL A 89 2.30 -5.00 -11.58
CA VAL A 89 3.66 -5.38 -11.98
C VAL A 89 3.62 -6.50 -13.01
N ARG A 90 2.79 -7.53 -12.81
CA ARG A 90 2.61 -8.62 -13.79
C ARG A 90 2.11 -8.08 -15.13
N SER A 91 1.11 -7.21 -15.12
CA SER A 91 0.59 -6.61 -16.36
C SER A 91 1.65 -5.78 -17.09
N ASN A 92 2.47 -5.02 -16.37
CA ASN A 92 3.51 -4.18 -16.96
C ASN A 92 4.66 -5.02 -17.56
N ILE A 93 4.92 -6.22 -17.04
CA ILE A 93 5.89 -7.16 -17.64
C ILE A 93 5.33 -7.77 -18.92
N SER A 94 4.06 -8.20 -18.94
CA SER A 94 3.44 -8.77 -20.15
C SER A 94 3.44 -7.79 -21.33
N PHE A 95 3.11 -6.52 -21.11
CA PHE A 95 3.14 -5.50 -22.18
C PHE A 95 4.54 -5.23 -22.76
N LYS A 96 5.61 -5.42 -21.97
CA LYS A 96 6.99 -5.28 -22.48
C LYS A 96 7.40 -6.45 -23.38
N ALA A 97 6.87 -7.65 -23.15
CA ALA A 97 7.18 -8.83 -23.95
C ALA A 97 6.56 -8.73 -25.36
N ASP A 98 5.34 -8.20 -25.47
CA ASP A 98 4.66 -8.06 -26.77
C ASP A 98 5.31 -6.99 -27.67
N GLY A 99 5.90 -5.95 -27.08
CA GLY A 99 6.62 -4.90 -27.83
C GLY A 99 7.95 -5.36 -28.45
N LEU A 100 8.53 -6.46 -27.96
CA LEU A 100 9.75 -7.08 -28.52
C LEU A 100 9.45 -8.12 -29.61
N ALA A 101 8.23 -8.66 -29.65
CA ALA A 101 7.80 -9.59 -30.69
C ALA A 101 7.32 -8.88 -31.98
N ALA A 102 7.21 -7.54 -31.96
CA ALA A 102 6.74 -6.72 -33.07
C ALA A 102 7.82 -5.82 -33.70
N ALA A 103 9.10 -6.03 -33.37
CA ALA A 103 10.28 -5.33 -33.92
C ALA A 103 11.19 -6.31 -34.65
#